data_AF-A0A2V1B9N0-F1
#
_entry.id   AF-A0A2V1B9N0-F1
#
_cell.length_a   1.000
_cell.length_b   1.000
_cell.length_c   1.000
_cell.angle_alpha   90.00
_cell.angle_beta   90.00
_cell.angle_gamma   90.00
#
_symmetry.space_group_name_H-M   'P 1'
#
loop_
_entity.id
_entity.type
_entity.pdbx_description
1 polymer ?
#
loop_
_entity_poly.entity_id
_entity_poly.type
_entity_poly.pdbx_seq_one_letter_code
_entity_poly.pdbx_strand_id
1 'polypeptide(L)'
;MGTFISRTAGKPGESTIYRDSSEYPTGLKIFEDPLCPTVDIIFIHRLGGNRETSWTHTQTGICWPKVFLPRDIPSARILSWGYDSDIIRFFKMTSSNKLRNHAESFASALANRPIIFICHSLGGLICEQALLCCRSSNEKRMKSVLDCTEAIIFMGTPHSGSHLANWGGTLAKLVSKFHTANPALLDVLEPGSQLLVNLQTDFQQLLLNPRRHISVFCFYEEYAVSGWA
;
A
#
# COMPACT_ATOMS: atom_id res chain seq x y z
N MET A 1 -22.57 -8.59 -47.64
CA MET A 1 -22.66 -7.16 -48.04
C MET A 1 -22.68 -6.36 -46.75
N GLY A 2 -21.54 -5.81 -46.30
CA GLY A 2 -21.17 -4.38 -46.44
C GLY A 2 -22.02 -3.54 -45.45
N THR A 3 -21.55 -2.66 -44.58
CA THR A 3 -20.40 -1.72 -44.53
C THR A 3 -20.54 -1.02 -43.15
N PHE A 4 -19.56 -0.56 -42.35
CA PHE A 4 -18.67 0.60 -42.51
C PHE A 4 -17.72 0.67 -41.30
N ILE A 5 -16.41 0.84 -41.55
CA ILE A 5 -15.39 1.19 -40.55
C ILE A 5 -15.08 2.67 -40.75
N SER A 6 -15.33 3.51 -39.73
CA SER A 6 -14.86 4.88 -39.70
C SER A 6 -13.39 4.88 -39.24
N ARG A 7 -12.48 5.23 -40.14
CA ARG A 7 -11.07 5.52 -39.82
C ARG A 7 -10.92 7.01 -39.55
N THR A 8 -10.68 7.38 -38.30
CA THR A 8 -10.04 8.66 -37.98
C THR A 8 -8.53 8.45 -37.96
N ALA A 9 -7.81 9.20 -38.80
CA ALA A 9 -6.36 9.16 -38.89
C ALA A 9 -5.74 9.86 -37.67
N GLY A 10 -5.28 9.07 -36.70
CA GLY A 10 -4.40 9.54 -35.61
C GLY A 10 -2.96 9.67 -36.11
N LYS A 11 -2.27 10.74 -35.68
CA LYS A 11 -0.88 11.04 -36.01
C LYS A 11 0.06 9.89 -35.61
N PRO A 12 1.08 9.55 -36.42
CA PRO A 12 2.07 8.53 -36.05
C PRO A 12 3.07 9.14 -35.06
N GLY A 13 3.10 8.67 -33.81
CA GLY A 13 4.17 9.09 -32.88
C GLY A 13 3.94 8.95 -31.38
N GLU A 14 2.77 8.58 -30.89
CA GLU A 14 2.56 8.33 -29.45
C GLU A 14 2.07 6.90 -29.21
N SER A 15 3.01 5.99 -28.95
CA SER A 15 2.68 4.73 -28.29
C SER A 15 2.37 5.03 -26.83
N THR A 16 1.13 5.45 -26.55
CA THR A 16 0.59 5.39 -25.20
C THR A 16 0.58 3.91 -24.82
N ILE A 17 1.54 3.49 -24.01
CA ILE A 17 1.56 2.16 -23.41
C ILE A 17 0.33 2.11 -22.48
N TYR A 18 -0.79 1.61 -23.00
CA TYR A 18 -1.88 1.13 -22.16
C TYR A 18 -1.34 -0.09 -21.43
N ARG A 19 -0.85 0.11 -20.19
CA ARG A 19 -0.55 -0.99 -19.28
C ARG A 19 -1.83 -1.78 -19.07
N ASP A 20 -1.76 -3.09 -19.29
CA ASP A 20 -2.86 -3.99 -18.99
C ASP A 20 -3.15 -3.91 -17.48
N SER A 21 -4.37 -3.50 -17.12
CA SER A 21 -4.80 -3.32 -15.73
C SER A 21 -4.92 -4.66 -14.98
N SER A 22 -4.70 -5.78 -15.67
CA SER A 22 -4.70 -7.13 -15.10
C SER A 22 -3.47 -7.44 -14.22
N GLU A 23 -2.31 -6.83 -14.47
CA GLU A 23 -1.05 -7.21 -13.83
C GLU A 23 -0.92 -6.66 -12.39
N TYR A 24 -1.50 -5.48 -12.12
CA TYR A 24 -1.49 -4.81 -10.81
C TYR A 24 -2.89 -4.34 -10.40
N PRO A 25 -3.77 -5.27 -9.95
CA PRO A 25 -5.13 -4.94 -9.61
C PRO A 25 -5.16 -4.00 -8.40
N THR A 26 -5.79 -2.83 -8.56
CA THR A 26 -5.89 -1.80 -7.52
C THR A 26 -7.18 -1.92 -6.71
N GLY A 27 -7.18 -1.34 -5.51
CA GLY A 27 -8.33 -1.33 -4.61
C GLY A 27 -8.43 -2.56 -3.72
N LEU A 28 -9.52 -2.65 -2.96
CA LEU A 28 -9.73 -3.67 -1.94
C LEU A 28 -10.07 -5.03 -2.55
N LYS A 29 -9.39 -6.07 -2.07
CA LYS A 29 -9.75 -7.48 -2.27
C LYS A 29 -10.15 -8.07 -0.92
N ILE A 30 -11.26 -8.79 -0.91
CA ILE A 30 -11.71 -9.55 0.24
C ILE A 30 -11.12 -10.97 0.15
N PHE A 31 -10.40 -11.39 1.19
CA PHE A 31 -9.94 -12.77 1.35
C PHE A 31 -10.92 -13.61 2.17
N GLU A 32 -11.46 -13.02 3.23
CA GLU A 32 -12.44 -13.63 4.13
C GLU A 32 -13.42 -12.56 4.62
N ASP A 33 -14.70 -12.88 4.68
CA ASP A 33 -15.77 -11.99 5.16
C ASP A 33 -16.77 -12.77 6.00
N PRO A 34 -16.53 -12.95 7.32
CA PRO A 34 -17.46 -13.66 8.17
C PRO A 34 -18.76 -12.86 8.32
N LEU A 35 -19.87 -13.52 8.69
CA LEU A 35 -21.20 -12.89 8.78
C LEU A 35 -21.25 -11.68 9.73
N CYS A 36 -20.46 -11.71 10.81
CA CYS A 36 -20.43 -10.67 11.84
C CYS A 36 -18.97 -10.36 12.20
N PRO A 37 -18.24 -9.63 11.35
CA PRO A 37 -16.83 -9.36 11.58
C PRO A 37 -16.65 -8.37 12.72
N THR A 38 -15.77 -8.70 13.67
CA THR A 38 -15.46 -7.85 14.83
C THR A 38 -14.22 -6.99 14.61
N VAL A 39 -13.41 -7.30 13.60
CA VAL A 39 -12.16 -6.60 13.25
C VAL A 39 -11.90 -6.72 11.76
N ASP A 40 -11.37 -5.66 11.14
CA ASP A 40 -10.82 -5.66 9.78
C ASP A 40 -9.29 -5.80 9.86
N ILE A 41 -8.72 -6.84 9.25
CA ILE A 41 -7.27 -7.02 9.10
C ILE A 41 -6.89 -6.77 7.65
N ILE A 42 -6.04 -5.77 7.43
CA ILE A 42 -5.80 -5.19 6.11
C ILE A 42 -4.33 -5.32 5.72
N PHE A 43 -4.10 -6.09 4.66
CA PHE A 43 -2.79 -6.37 4.10
C PHE A 43 -2.42 -5.39 2.99
N ILE A 44 -1.33 -4.65 3.15
CA ILE A 44 -0.81 -3.69 2.18
C ILE A 44 0.54 -4.19 1.66
N HIS A 45 0.58 -4.52 0.37
CA HIS A 45 1.73 -5.19 -0.25
C HIS A 45 2.93 -4.25 -0.46
N ARG A 46 4.07 -4.80 -0.89
CA ARG A 46 5.28 -4.05 -1.26
C ARG A 46 5.16 -3.39 -2.63
N LEU A 47 6.10 -2.52 -2.98
CA LEU A 47 6.22 -2.05 -4.37
C LEU A 47 6.43 -3.23 -5.34
N GLY A 48 5.77 -3.16 -6.50
CA GLY A 48 5.82 -4.20 -7.51
C GLY A 48 5.12 -5.48 -7.05
N GLY A 49 4.49 -5.44 -5.89
CA GLY A 49 3.64 -6.50 -5.38
C GLY A 49 2.24 -6.44 -5.98
N ASN A 50 1.43 -7.37 -5.54
CA ASN A 50 0.05 -7.55 -5.97
C ASN A 50 -0.73 -7.99 -4.73
N ARG A 51 -1.95 -7.46 -4.59
CA ARG A 51 -2.82 -7.66 -3.43
C ARG A 51 -3.15 -9.12 -3.12
N GLU A 52 -2.88 -10.07 -4.03
CA GLU A 52 -3.08 -11.51 -3.80
C GLU A 52 -1.75 -12.25 -3.78
N THR A 53 -0.95 -12.11 -4.84
CA THR A 53 0.25 -12.94 -5.00
C THR A 53 1.38 -12.57 -4.03
N SER A 54 1.41 -11.34 -3.49
CA SER A 54 2.40 -10.95 -2.46
C SER A 54 2.26 -11.72 -1.16
N TRP A 55 1.12 -12.35 -0.92
CA TRP A 55 0.83 -13.13 0.27
C TRP A 55 0.68 -14.62 -0.03
N THR A 56 0.99 -15.01 -1.26
CA THR A 56 0.82 -16.36 -1.76
C THR A 56 2.18 -17.04 -1.90
N HIS A 57 2.33 -18.18 -1.24
CA HIS A 57 3.53 -19.01 -1.39
C HIS A 57 3.61 -19.53 -2.82
N THR A 58 4.72 -19.27 -3.52
CA THR A 58 4.81 -19.44 -4.98
C THR A 58 4.73 -20.89 -5.42
N GLN A 59 5.27 -21.84 -4.63
CA GLN A 59 5.26 -23.26 -5.00
C GLN A 59 3.95 -23.96 -4.67
N THR A 60 3.29 -23.58 -3.58
CA THR A 60 2.05 -24.26 -3.11
C THR A 60 0.78 -23.53 -3.55
N GLY A 61 0.88 -22.28 -3.99
CA GLY A 61 -0.28 -21.43 -4.29
C GLY A 61 -1.09 -21.03 -3.07
N ILE A 62 -0.59 -21.29 -1.85
CA ILE A 62 -1.31 -21.00 -0.61
C ILE A 62 -1.15 -19.53 -0.26
N CYS A 63 -2.27 -18.78 -0.35
CA CYS A 63 -2.37 -17.43 0.21
C CYS A 63 -2.54 -17.55 1.73
N TRP A 64 -1.45 -17.36 2.47
CA TRP A 64 -1.41 -17.67 3.90
C TRP A 64 -2.40 -16.84 4.74
N PRO A 65 -2.63 -15.53 4.49
CA PRO A 65 -3.62 -14.78 5.26
C PRO A 65 -5.02 -15.30 5.01
N LYS A 66 -5.31 -15.75 3.79
CA LYS A 66 -6.62 -16.30 3.44
C LYS A 66 -6.86 -17.68 4.05
N VAL A 67 -5.82 -18.50 4.20
CA VAL A 67 -5.98 -19.91 4.61
C VAL A 67 -5.85 -20.11 6.12
N PHE A 68 -4.94 -19.38 6.78
CA PHE A 68 -4.61 -19.63 8.18
C PHE A 68 -5.32 -18.67 9.14
N LEU A 69 -5.36 -17.37 8.84
CA LEU A 69 -5.96 -16.41 9.77
C LEU A 69 -7.46 -16.62 10.03
N PRO A 70 -8.31 -17.09 9.10
CA PRO A 70 -9.70 -17.41 9.45
C PRO A 70 -9.83 -18.53 10.49
N ARG A 71 -8.80 -19.37 10.65
CA ARG A 71 -8.79 -20.44 11.66
C ARG A 71 -8.39 -19.89 13.03
N ASP A 72 -7.41 -18.99 13.05
CA ASP A 72 -6.88 -18.40 14.27
C ASP A 72 -7.77 -17.27 14.80
N ILE A 73 -8.40 -16.50 13.90
CA ILE A 73 -9.27 -15.37 14.21
C ILE A 73 -10.56 -15.44 13.37
N PRO A 74 -11.50 -16.34 13.72
CA PRO A 74 -12.68 -16.62 12.88
C PRO A 74 -13.64 -15.42 12.70
N SER A 75 -13.57 -14.42 13.58
CA SER A 75 -14.37 -13.20 13.50
C SER A 75 -13.68 -12.06 12.74
N ALA A 76 -12.48 -12.28 12.20
CA ALA A 76 -11.77 -11.26 11.42
C ALA A 76 -12.23 -11.25 9.97
N ARG A 77 -12.53 -10.05 9.46
CA ARG A 77 -12.59 -9.81 8.03
C ARG A 77 -11.18 -9.58 7.52
N ILE A 78 -10.78 -10.32 6.50
CA ILE A 78 -9.42 -10.27 5.97
C ILE A 78 -9.46 -9.65 4.60
N LEU A 79 -8.69 -8.57 4.45
CA LEU A 79 -8.68 -7.73 3.29
C LEU A 79 -7.25 -7.56 2.80
N SER A 80 -7.06 -7.41 1.49
CA SER A 80 -5.80 -6.90 0.95
C SER A 80 -6.06 -5.71 0.03
N TRP A 81 -5.25 -4.68 0.20
CA TRP A 81 -5.31 -3.47 -0.61
C TRP A 81 -4.26 -3.51 -1.70
N GLY A 82 -4.72 -3.34 -2.95
CA GLY A 82 -3.87 -3.20 -4.12
C GLY A 82 -3.62 -1.75 -4.48
N TYR A 83 -2.38 -1.42 -4.83
CA TYR A 83 -2.01 -0.13 -5.40
C TYR A 83 -1.05 -0.31 -6.58
N ASP A 84 -1.15 0.59 -7.57
CA ASP A 84 -0.20 0.62 -8.67
C ASP A 84 1.07 1.35 -8.23
N SER A 85 2.19 0.95 -8.81
CA SER A 85 3.47 1.66 -8.80
C SER A 85 3.41 3.16 -9.09
N ASP A 86 2.43 3.62 -9.87
CA ASP A 86 2.20 5.04 -10.10
C ASP A 86 1.88 5.80 -8.79
N ILE A 87 1.42 5.10 -7.72
CA ILE A 87 1.26 5.72 -6.40
C ILE A 87 2.55 6.25 -5.81
N ILE A 88 3.69 5.68 -6.19
CA ILE A 88 5.00 6.19 -5.76
C ILE A 88 5.33 7.49 -6.49
N ARG A 89 4.89 7.66 -7.74
CA ARG A 89 5.00 8.96 -8.43
C ARG A 89 4.16 10.01 -7.70
N PHE A 90 3.08 9.61 -7.03
CA PHE A 90 2.29 10.50 -6.18
C PHE A 90 2.94 10.82 -4.83
N PHE A 91 3.85 9.98 -4.31
CA PHE A 91 4.77 10.43 -3.25
C PHE A 91 5.77 11.49 -3.73
N LYS A 92 6.00 11.63 -5.04
CA LYS A 92 6.91 12.66 -5.60
C LYS A 92 6.20 13.98 -5.94
N MET A 93 4.95 13.92 -6.40
CA MET A 93 4.16 15.10 -6.75
C MET A 93 3.17 15.42 -5.64
N THR A 94 3.10 16.69 -5.24
CA THR A 94 2.14 17.29 -4.27
C THR A 94 0.64 17.12 -4.64
N SER A 95 0.34 16.27 -5.62
CA SER A 95 -0.99 15.86 -6.07
C SER A 95 -1.71 15.07 -4.97
N SER A 96 -2.17 15.80 -3.97
CA SER A 96 -2.96 15.33 -2.83
C SER A 96 -4.26 14.63 -3.25
N ASN A 97 -4.77 14.88 -4.47
CA ASN A 97 -6.07 14.41 -4.91
C ASN A 97 -6.13 12.90 -5.19
N LYS A 98 -5.13 12.29 -5.85
CA LYS A 98 -5.21 10.86 -6.19
C LYS A 98 -5.04 9.94 -4.97
N LEU A 99 -4.08 10.26 -4.12
CA LEU A 99 -3.89 9.58 -2.83
C LEU A 99 -5.14 9.72 -1.96
N ARG A 100 -5.73 10.92 -1.90
CA ARG A 100 -7.01 11.16 -1.24
C ARG A 100 -8.12 10.31 -1.86
N ASN A 101 -8.24 10.23 -3.18
CA ASN A 101 -9.24 9.38 -3.84
C ASN A 101 -9.05 7.87 -3.51
N HIS A 102 -7.80 7.40 -3.43
CA HIS A 102 -7.50 6.03 -3.00
C HIS A 102 -7.87 5.81 -1.53
N ALA A 103 -7.54 6.77 -0.67
CA ALA A 103 -7.88 6.72 0.75
C ALA A 103 -9.40 6.82 0.98
N GLU A 104 -10.11 7.60 0.17
CA GLU A 104 -11.58 7.69 0.15
C GLU A 104 -12.20 6.38 -0.33
N SER A 105 -11.72 5.80 -1.43
CA SER A 105 -12.15 4.47 -1.89
C SER A 105 -11.91 3.41 -0.82
N PHE A 106 -10.75 3.45 -0.17
CA PHE A 106 -10.40 2.57 0.94
C PHE A 106 -11.35 2.75 2.13
N ALA A 107 -11.53 3.97 2.64
CA ALA A 107 -12.46 4.28 3.72
C ALA A 107 -13.90 3.92 3.36
N SER A 108 -14.29 4.07 2.09
CA SER A 108 -15.60 3.71 1.56
C SER A 108 -15.89 2.21 1.58
N ALA A 109 -14.85 1.38 1.72
CA ALA A 109 -14.98 -0.07 1.76
C ALA A 109 -14.90 -0.66 3.18
N LEU A 110 -14.48 0.14 4.16
CA LEU A 110 -14.37 -0.24 5.56
C LEU A 110 -15.64 0.12 6.35
N ALA A 111 -15.92 -0.61 7.42
CA ALA A 111 -16.96 -0.20 8.37
C ALA A 111 -16.32 0.40 9.62
N ASN A 112 -17.15 1.00 10.48
CA ASN A 112 -16.72 1.56 11.75
C ASN A 112 -16.50 0.43 12.76
N ARG A 113 -15.39 -0.30 12.63
CA ARG A 113 -14.97 -1.39 13.51
C ARG A 113 -13.45 -1.39 13.64
N PRO A 114 -12.86 -1.99 14.69
CA PRO A 114 -11.40 -2.09 14.86
C PRO A 114 -10.66 -2.50 13.58
N ILE A 115 -9.56 -1.80 13.27
CA ILE A 115 -8.73 -2.01 12.10
C ILE A 115 -7.30 -2.33 12.53
N ILE A 116 -6.74 -3.39 11.95
CA ILE A 116 -5.33 -3.76 12.06
C ILE A 116 -4.71 -3.72 10.67
N PHE A 117 -3.67 -2.91 10.50
CA PHE A 117 -2.89 -2.87 9.27
C PHE A 117 -1.69 -3.80 9.34
N ILE A 118 -1.45 -4.56 8.29
CA ILE A 118 -0.25 -5.37 8.09
C ILE A 118 0.41 -4.90 6.79
N CYS A 119 1.55 -4.25 6.93
CA CYS A 119 2.17 -3.47 5.87
C CYS A 119 3.56 -4.03 5.53
N HIS A 120 3.79 -4.35 4.25
CA HIS A 120 5.09 -4.83 3.79
C HIS A 120 5.86 -3.75 3.05
N SER A 121 7.10 -3.49 3.48
CA SER A 121 8.04 -2.58 2.85
C SER A 121 7.39 -1.22 2.56
N LEU A 122 7.38 -0.76 1.31
CA LEU A 122 6.78 0.50 0.90
C LEU A 122 5.27 0.62 1.22
N GLY A 123 4.55 -0.50 1.34
CA GLY A 123 3.16 -0.51 1.77
C GLY A 123 2.95 0.18 3.12
N GLY A 124 3.97 0.16 4.00
CA GLY A 124 3.93 0.88 5.26
C GLY A 124 3.88 2.39 5.11
N LEU A 125 4.71 2.96 4.23
CA LEU A 125 4.69 4.41 3.96
C LEU A 125 3.36 4.86 3.34
N ILE A 126 2.76 4.02 2.49
CA ILE A 126 1.40 4.25 1.97
C ILE A 126 0.37 4.28 3.10
N CYS A 127 0.45 3.34 4.04
CA CYS A 127 -0.43 3.30 5.21
C CYS A 127 -0.29 4.56 6.07
N GLU A 128 0.94 4.96 6.42
CA GLU A 128 1.21 6.17 7.19
C GLU A 128 0.57 7.40 6.53
N GLN A 129 0.83 7.56 5.23
CA GLN A 129 0.35 8.69 4.47
C GLN A 129 -1.18 8.70 4.35
N ALA A 130 -1.82 7.54 4.20
CA ALA A 130 -3.27 7.42 4.19
C ALA A 130 -3.88 7.83 5.54
N LEU A 131 -3.29 7.41 6.66
CA LEU A 131 -3.77 7.79 7.99
C LEU A 131 -3.61 9.29 8.26
N LEU A 132 -2.54 9.91 7.76
CA LEU A 132 -2.39 11.37 7.79
C LEU A 132 -3.46 12.09 6.96
N CYS A 133 -3.82 11.56 5.78
CA CYS A 133 -4.94 12.08 5.01
C CYS A 133 -6.27 11.94 5.76
N CYS A 134 -6.50 10.81 6.44
CA CYS A 134 -7.67 10.61 7.30
C CYS A 134 -7.72 11.63 8.45
N ARG A 135 -6.59 11.93 9.09
CA ARG A 135 -6.47 12.95 10.15
C ARG A 135 -6.93 14.33 9.68
N SER A 136 -6.52 14.72 8.48
CA SER A 136 -6.77 16.06 7.91
C SER A 136 -8.10 16.17 7.15
N SER A 137 -8.81 15.06 6.91
CA SER A 137 -10.07 15.07 6.18
C SER A 137 -11.20 15.71 7.01
N ASN A 138 -12.15 16.38 6.35
CA ASN A 138 -13.39 16.83 6.98
C ASN A 138 -14.50 15.77 6.93
N GLU A 139 -14.29 14.69 6.18
CA GLU A 139 -15.28 13.63 6.04
C GLU A 139 -15.26 12.69 7.23
N LYS A 140 -16.42 12.51 7.87
CA LYS A 140 -16.58 11.62 9.03
C LYS A 140 -16.10 10.20 8.74
N ARG A 141 -16.34 9.71 7.51
CA ARG A 141 -15.96 8.36 7.08
C ARG A 141 -14.45 8.17 7.05
N MET A 142 -13.72 9.15 6.52
CA MET A 142 -12.26 9.16 6.53
C MET A 142 -11.69 9.23 7.94
N LYS A 143 -12.25 10.10 8.79
CA LYS A 143 -11.84 10.18 10.20
C LYS A 143 -12.07 8.86 10.92
N SER A 144 -13.18 8.17 10.63
CA SER A 144 -13.49 6.88 11.24
C SER A 144 -12.44 5.80 10.94
N VAL A 145 -11.77 5.82 9.79
CA VAL A 145 -10.68 4.87 9.52
C VAL A 145 -9.56 5.07 10.53
N LEU A 146 -9.14 6.32 10.74
CA LEU A 146 -8.13 6.62 11.74
C LEU A 146 -8.62 6.32 13.17
N ASP A 147 -9.86 6.69 13.49
CA ASP A 147 -10.44 6.47 14.82
C ASP A 147 -10.63 4.99 15.16
N CYS A 148 -10.82 4.14 14.15
CA CYS A 148 -10.94 2.70 14.31
C CYS A 148 -9.59 1.96 14.17
N THR A 149 -8.50 2.65 13.86
CA THR A 149 -7.18 2.00 13.73
C THR A 149 -6.63 1.69 15.11
N GLU A 150 -6.56 0.40 15.46
CA GLU A 150 -6.06 -0.06 16.75
C GLU A 150 -4.59 -0.45 16.69
N ALA A 151 -4.15 -1.02 15.56
CA ALA A 151 -2.77 -1.48 15.41
C ALA A 151 -2.24 -1.40 13.98
N ILE A 152 -0.92 -1.24 13.88
CA ILE A 152 -0.17 -1.27 12.63
C ILE A 152 1.05 -2.17 12.83
N ILE A 153 1.21 -3.15 11.93
CA ILE A 153 2.32 -4.08 11.88
C ILE A 153 3.13 -3.77 10.62
N PHE A 154 4.33 -3.24 10.79
CA PHE A 154 5.27 -2.97 9.73
C PHE A 154 6.22 -4.16 9.54
N MET A 155 6.40 -4.61 8.30
CA MET A 155 7.32 -5.67 7.92
C MET A 155 8.33 -5.11 6.92
N GLY A 156 9.58 -4.92 7.32
CA GLY A 156 10.63 -4.36 6.46
C GLY A 156 10.31 -2.96 5.91
N THR A 157 9.39 -2.23 6.54
CA THR A 157 9.09 -0.84 6.16
C THR A 157 10.26 0.04 6.57
N PRO A 158 10.85 0.79 5.63
CA PRO A 158 11.90 1.72 5.99
C PRO A 158 11.26 2.86 6.77
N HIS A 159 11.59 2.99 8.05
CA HIS A 159 11.39 4.21 8.84
C HIS A 159 12.79 4.72 9.16
N SER A 160 13.16 5.92 8.73
CA SER A 160 14.53 6.37 9.00
C SER A 160 14.63 6.95 10.39
N GLY A 161 15.60 6.46 11.16
CA GLY A 161 16.21 7.27 12.21
C GLY A 161 16.95 8.48 11.61
N SER A 162 17.60 9.26 12.47
CA SER A 162 18.24 10.57 12.27
C SER A 162 19.20 10.79 11.07
N HIS A 163 19.38 9.85 10.14
CA HIS A 163 20.26 10.01 8.96
C HIS A 163 19.47 10.35 7.68
N LEU A 164 18.95 11.59 7.66
CA LEU A 164 18.11 12.21 6.61
C LEU A 164 18.65 12.06 5.16
N ALA A 165 19.97 11.95 5.00
CA ALA A 165 20.64 11.95 3.69
C ALA A 165 20.51 10.62 2.92
N ASN A 166 20.14 9.51 3.57
CA ASN A 166 20.23 8.18 2.94
C ASN A 166 18.88 7.55 2.56
N TRP A 167 17.78 8.30 2.63
CA TRP A 167 16.45 7.83 2.26
C TRP A 167 16.36 7.39 0.80
N GLY A 168 16.90 8.20 -0.11
CA GLY A 168 16.95 7.86 -1.54
C GLY A 168 17.72 6.57 -1.80
N GLY A 169 18.87 6.42 -1.12
CA GLY A 169 19.65 5.17 -1.17
C GLY A 169 18.90 3.97 -0.59
N THR A 170 18.16 4.14 0.51
CA THR A 170 17.40 3.06 1.16
C THR A 170 16.24 2.61 0.31
N LEU A 171 15.46 3.56 -0.23
CA LEU A 171 14.36 3.26 -1.13
C LEU A 171 14.87 2.64 -2.43
N ALA A 172 15.92 3.19 -3.04
CA ALA A 172 16.57 2.62 -4.22
C ALA A 172 17.05 1.18 -3.99
N LYS A 173 17.66 0.88 -2.83
CA LYS A 173 18.08 -0.47 -2.45
C LYS A 173 16.92 -1.44 -2.27
N LEU A 174 15.81 -0.99 -1.69
CA LEU A 174 14.61 -1.84 -1.56
C LEU A 174 14.06 -2.16 -2.94
N VAL A 175 13.89 -1.16 -3.80
CA VAL A 175 13.35 -1.40 -5.14
C VAL A 175 14.28 -2.24 -6.00
N SER A 176 15.59 -1.99 -5.97
CA SER A 176 16.54 -2.80 -6.75
C SER A 176 16.58 -4.26 -6.31
N LYS A 177 16.41 -4.55 -5.01
CA LYS A 177 16.27 -5.93 -4.51
C LYS A 177 14.98 -6.60 -4.96
N PHE A 178 13.90 -5.84 -5.15
CA PHE A 178 12.59 -6.38 -5.47
C PHE A 178 12.25 -6.38 -6.96
N HIS A 179 13.11 -5.81 -7.81
CA HIS A 179 12.89 -5.75 -9.26
C HIS A 179 14.06 -6.28 -10.08
N THR A 180 13.75 -7.21 -10.97
CA THR A 180 14.66 -7.69 -12.03
C THR A 180 14.32 -7.17 -13.43
N ALA A 181 13.23 -6.40 -13.64
CA ALA A 181 12.76 -6.14 -15.02
C ALA A 181 12.05 -4.80 -15.35
N ASN A 182 11.80 -3.86 -14.43
CA ASN A 182 11.05 -2.63 -14.78
C ASN A 182 11.79 -1.31 -14.47
N PRO A 183 12.51 -0.72 -15.45
CA PRO A 183 13.28 0.51 -15.26
C PRO A 183 12.40 1.73 -14.95
N ALA A 184 11.11 1.70 -15.32
CA ALA A 184 10.16 2.78 -15.05
C ALA A 184 9.86 2.97 -13.55
N LEU A 185 10.23 1.99 -12.70
CA LEU A 185 10.05 2.04 -11.25
C LEU A 185 11.26 2.63 -10.53
N LEU A 186 12.47 2.46 -11.08
CA LEU A 186 13.70 3.06 -10.56
C LEU A 186 13.69 4.58 -10.69
N ASP A 187 13.10 5.09 -11.78
CA ASP A 187 12.93 6.52 -12.05
C ASP A 187 11.99 7.21 -11.03
N VAL A 188 11.18 6.43 -10.31
CA VAL A 188 10.25 6.91 -9.28
C VAL A 188 10.91 7.07 -7.91
N LEU A 189 12.20 6.75 -7.77
CA LEU A 189 12.83 6.59 -6.45
C LEU A 189 13.78 7.68 -6.02
N GLU A 190 14.13 8.65 -6.87
CA GLU A 190 14.78 9.87 -6.36
C GLU A 190 13.80 10.61 -5.44
N PRO A 191 13.92 10.55 -4.11
CA PRO A 191 12.94 11.18 -3.26
C PRO A 191 13.27 12.66 -3.17
N GLY A 192 12.21 13.49 -3.14
CA GLY A 192 12.30 14.68 -2.31
C GLY A 192 12.43 14.22 -0.87
N SER A 193 13.67 14.13 -0.36
CA SER A 193 13.98 13.69 1.02
C SER A 193 13.09 14.38 2.05
N GLN A 194 12.75 15.64 1.80
CA GLN A 194 11.87 16.44 2.65
C GLN A 194 10.45 15.86 2.81
N LEU A 195 9.86 15.27 1.76
CA LEU A 195 8.49 14.74 1.85
C LEU A 195 8.44 13.52 2.77
N LEU A 196 9.37 12.58 2.62
CA LEU A 196 9.43 11.39 3.47
C LEU A 196 9.75 11.75 4.92
N VAL A 197 10.60 12.78 5.12
CA VAL A 197 10.88 13.32 6.45
C VAL A 197 9.64 13.94 7.09
N ASN A 198 8.88 14.72 6.31
CA ASN A 198 7.63 15.31 6.78
C ASN A 198 6.61 14.23 7.10
N LEU A 199 6.43 13.23 6.22
CA LEU A 199 5.56 12.08 6.43
C LEU A 199 5.86 11.39 7.77
N GLN A 200 7.13 11.04 7.99
CA GLN A 200 7.52 10.35 9.21
C GLN A 200 7.31 11.24 10.44
N THR A 201 7.69 12.51 10.36
CA THR A 201 7.50 13.48 11.47
C THR A 201 6.02 13.62 11.83
N ASP A 202 5.18 13.81 10.83
CA ASP A 202 3.73 13.99 11.00
C ASP A 202 3.07 12.71 11.53
N PHE A 203 3.55 11.55 11.10
CA PHE A 203 3.07 10.25 11.57
C PHE A 203 3.48 9.99 13.02
N GLN A 204 4.71 10.31 13.41
CA GLN A 204 5.12 10.26 14.82
C GLN A 204 4.26 11.18 15.68
N GLN A 205 3.96 12.40 15.22
CA GLN A 205 3.03 13.29 15.91
C GLN A 205 1.60 12.73 16.00
N LEU A 206 1.15 11.97 14.98
CA LEU A 206 -0.13 11.27 15.00
C LEU A 206 -0.13 10.22 16.11
N LEU A 207 0.93 9.41 16.24
CA LEU A 207 1.06 8.37 17.26
C LEU A 207 1.21 8.92 18.69
N LEU A 208 1.85 10.07 18.86
CA LEU A 208 2.03 10.72 20.16
C LEU A 208 0.78 11.45 20.67
N ASN A 209 -0.33 11.44 19.92
CA ASN A 209 -1.55 12.13 20.32
C ASN A 209 -2.20 11.40 21.52
N PRO A 210 -2.28 12.02 22.71
CA PRO A 210 -2.78 11.33 23.92
C PRO A 210 -4.26 10.95 23.86
N ARG A 211 -5.02 11.47 22.89
CA ARG A 211 -6.44 11.12 22.70
C ARG A 211 -6.64 9.83 21.92
N ARG A 212 -5.58 9.23 21.36
CA ARG A 212 -5.65 8.04 20.53
C ARG A 212 -4.44 7.16 20.79
N HIS A 213 -4.65 5.87 20.92
CA HIS A 213 -3.58 4.91 21.10
C HIS A 213 -3.59 3.94 19.93
N ILE A 214 -2.53 3.94 19.11
CA ILE A 214 -2.34 2.98 18.03
C ILE A 214 -1.12 2.15 18.39
N SER A 215 -1.30 0.84 18.54
CA SER A 215 -0.19 -0.08 18.78
C SER A 215 0.63 -0.28 17.50
N VAL A 216 1.93 0.03 17.56
CA VAL A 216 2.84 -0.13 16.41
C VAL A 216 3.85 -1.24 16.68
N PHE A 217 3.92 -2.20 15.76
CA PHE A 217 4.88 -3.30 15.79
C PHE A 217 5.75 -3.25 14.52
N CYS A 218 7.06 -3.38 14.68
CA CYS A 218 8.00 -3.35 13.55
C CYS A 218 8.82 -4.62 13.51
N PHE A 219 8.81 -5.30 12.37
CA PHE A 219 9.55 -6.51 12.08
C PHE A 219 10.52 -6.24 10.93
N TYR A 220 11.74 -6.76 11.01
CA TYR A 220 12.76 -6.64 9.97
C TYR A 220 13.44 -7.99 9.74
N GLU A 221 13.99 -8.19 8.54
CA GLU A 221 14.73 -9.41 8.19
C GLU A 221 16.10 -9.41 8.90
N GLU A 222 16.41 -10.47 9.65
CA GLU A 222 17.70 -10.64 10.34
C GLU A 222 18.71 -11.50 9.57
N TYR A 223 18.26 -12.28 8.59
CA TYR A 223 19.09 -13.16 7.77
C TYR A 223 19.19 -12.67 6.34
N ALA A 224 20.38 -12.79 5.74
CA ALA A 224 20.53 -12.61 4.30
C ALA A 224 19.74 -13.71 3.58
N VAL A 225 18.77 -13.32 2.75
CA VAL A 225 18.02 -14.25 1.92
C VAL A 225 18.93 -14.76 0.80
N SER A 226 19.60 -15.90 1.02
CA SER A 226 20.26 -16.66 -0.04
C SER A 226 19.23 -17.53 -0.76
N GLY A 227 19.01 -17.28 -2.05
CA GLY A 227 18.30 -18.25 -2.91
C GLY A 227 17.09 -17.77 -3.71
N TRP A 228 17.17 -16.61 -4.38
CA TRP A 228 16.36 -16.41 -5.59
C TRP A 228 17.25 -16.72 -6.79
N ALA A 229 17.10 -17.94 -7.33
CA ALA A 229 17.58 -18.33 -8.64
C ALA A 229 16.40 -18.30 -9.63
#